data_AF-H5SI33-F1
#
_entry.id   AF-H5SI33-F1
#
_cell.length_a   1.000
_cell.length_b   1.000
_cell.length_c   1.000
_cell.angle_alpha   90.00
_cell.angle_beta   90.00
_cell.angle_gamma   90.00
#
_symmetry.space_group_name_H-M   'P 1'
#
loop_
_entity.id
_entity.type
_entity.pdbx_description
1 polymer ?
#
loop_
_entity_poly.entity_id
_entity_poly.type
_entity_poly.pdbx_seq_one_letter_code
_entity_poly.pdbx_strand_id
1 'polypeptide(L)'
;MAPPAVDGAEALERIAREIRSCTRCPLHQQRTQAVPGEGPPDAPLLFVGEGPGAEEDQQGRPFVGAAGRLLDRLLGSIRIPRERVFITNTVRCRPPGNREPHPDEVAACLPYLVRQMSVLRPRVVCLLGATATRALLGSDQKLNQVRGRALREGGRWWFATYHPAAALRSASLANALQEDFRRLRRLVDVEWGTDDPARWKPGALHKIFADPQPTEPVVVSEAGTLRVSWEVRGVHPTFRTESALAELLRRFVLRQRRAEAGVVLEVVKLQITDASGRPVPPESPDCTHLHAEVSPVGSGE
;
A
#
# COMPACT_ATOMS: atom_id res chain seq x y z
N MET A 1 -11.59 -8.40 -24.14
CA MET A 1 -11.68 -9.76 -23.53
C MET A 1 -10.44 -9.95 -22.67
N ALA A 2 -10.56 -10.07 -21.35
CA ALA A 2 -9.39 -10.23 -20.47
C ALA A 2 -8.72 -11.59 -20.74
N PRO A 3 -7.39 -11.67 -20.84
CA PRO A 3 -6.69 -12.94 -21.01
C PRO A 3 -6.96 -13.83 -19.79
N PRO A 4 -6.97 -15.17 -19.96
CA PRO A 4 -7.32 -16.09 -18.88
C PRO A 4 -6.30 -15.98 -17.73
N ALA A 5 -6.77 -16.10 -16.49
CA ALA A 5 -6.01 -16.03 -15.24
C ALA A 5 -4.89 -17.08 -15.07
N VAL A 6 -4.63 -17.88 -16.11
CA VAL A 6 -3.71 -19.03 -16.14
C VAL A 6 -2.23 -18.58 -16.13
N ASP A 7 -1.91 -17.36 -16.59
CA ASP A 7 -0.52 -16.85 -16.65
C ASP A 7 0.06 -16.43 -15.27
N GLY A 8 -0.75 -15.76 -14.44
CA GLY A 8 -0.28 -15.22 -13.15
C GLY A 8 0.01 -16.30 -12.10
N ALA A 9 -0.85 -17.30 -11.97
CA ALA A 9 -0.69 -18.38 -11.01
C ALA A 9 0.55 -19.23 -11.30
N GLU A 10 0.75 -19.59 -12.57
CA GLU A 10 1.91 -20.37 -13.01
C GLU A 10 3.21 -19.59 -12.83
N ALA A 11 3.21 -18.30 -13.16
CA ALA A 11 4.36 -17.43 -12.94
C ALA A 11 4.76 -17.35 -11.46
N LEU A 12 3.78 -17.22 -10.54
CA LEU A 12 4.05 -17.23 -9.10
C LEU A 12 4.55 -18.59 -8.62
N GLU A 13 4.01 -19.70 -9.12
CA GLU A 13 4.46 -21.04 -8.75
C GLU A 13 5.89 -21.31 -9.25
N ARG A 14 6.25 -20.82 -10.44
CA ARG A 14 7.64 -20.86 -10.92
C ARG A 14 8.58 -20.10 -9.97
N ILE A 15 8.20 -18.89 -9.55
CA ILE A 15 8.99 -18.14 -8.56
C ILE A 15 9.07 -18.91 -7.23
N ALA A 16 7.97 -19.53 -6.79
CA ALA A 16 7.93 -20.32 -5.56
C ALA A 16 8.88 -21.52 -5.61
N ARG A 17 8.94 -22.25 -6.74
CA ARG A 17 9.88 -23.36 -6.95
C ARG A 17 11.33 -22.89 -6.86
N GLU A 18 11.67 -21.78 -7.50
CA GLU A 18 13.02 -21.20 -7.41
C GLU A 18 13.39 -20.79 -5.98
N ILE A 19 12.45 -20.21 -5.24
CA ILE A 19 12.65 -19.87 -3.82
C ILE A 19 12.90 -21.12 -2.98
N ARG A 20 12.13 -22.20 -3.21
CA ARG A 20 12.27 -23.47 -2.46
C ARG A 20 13.67 -24.07 -2.62
N SER A 21 14.28 -23.99 -3.81
CA SER A 21 15.63 -24.49 -4.08
C SER A 21 16.74 -23.45 -3.93
N CYS A 22 16.43 -22.22 -3.50
CA CYS A 22 17.41 -21.12 -3.47
C CYS A 22 18.56 -21.38 -2.48
N THR A 23 19.78 -20.97 -2.88
CA THR A 23 21.02 -21.04 -2.09
C THR A 23 21.80 -19.71 -2.06
N ARG A 24 21.18 -18.61 -2.49
CA ARG A 24 21.83 -17.29 -2.71
C ARG A 24 22.36 -16.58 -1.45
N CYS A 25 21.99 -17.03 -0.25
CA CYS A 25 22.47 -16.44 1.01
C CYS A 25 22.58 -17.50 2.12
N PRO A 26 23.31 -17.24 3.23
CA PRO A 26 23.56 -18.23 4.28
C PRO A 26 22.30 -18.79 4.95
N LEU A 27 21.17 -18.06 4.96
CA LEU A 27 19.90 -18.51 5.56
C LEU A 27 19.39 -19.83 5.00
N HIS A 28 19.79 -20.17 3.78
CA HIS A 28 19.40 -21.41 3.14
C HIS A 28 19.88 -22.66 3.92
N GLN A 29 20.98 -22.56 4.68
CA GLN A 29 21.61 -23.68 5.39
C GLN A 29 20.83 -24.16 6.62
N GLN A 30 19.98 -23.29 7.19
CA GLN A 30 19.29 -23.57 8.46
C GLN A 30 17.78 -23.69 8.35
N ARG A 31 17.20 -23.35 7.18
CA ARG A 31 15.75 -23.47 6.97
C ARG A 31 15.33 -24.94 6.93
N THR A 32 14.15 -25.23 7.46
CA THR A 32 13.45 -26.49 7.18
C THR A 32 12.73 -26.38 5.85
N GLN A 33 11.94 -25.32 5.68
CA GLN A 33 11.28 -25.00 4.42
C GLN A 33 11.44 -23.51 4.11
N ALA A 34 11.72 -23.20 2.84
CA ALA A 34 11.54 -21.82 2.40
C ALA A 34 10.05 -21.47 2.38
N VAL A 35 9.74 -20.19 2.55
CA VAL A 35 8.37 -19.66 2.59
C VAL A 35 8.18 -18.64 1.47
N PRO A 36 7.80 -19.07 0.25
CA PRO A 36 7.59 -18.19 -0.91
C PRO A 36 6.59 -17.05 -0.69
N GLY A 37 5.57 -17.30 0.12
CA GLY A 37 4.36 -16.48 0.21
C GLY A 37 3.14 -17.26 -0.28
N GLU A 38 1.94 -16.80 0.08
CA GLU A 38 0.67 -17.42 -0.32
C GLU A 38 -0.38 -16.35 -0.61
N GLY A 39 -1.30 -16.66 -1.54
CA GLY A 39 -2.40 -15.78 -1.95
C GLY A 39 -2.74 -15.92 -3.43
N PRO A 40 -3.83 -15.30 -3.90
CA PRO A 40 -4.23 -15.39 -5.30
C PRO A 40 -3.32 -14.52 -6.20
N PRO A 41 -3.17 -14.86 -7.50
CA PRO A 41 -2.27 -14.16 -8.42
C PRO A 41 -2.76 -12.75 -8.80
N ASP A 42 -4.03 -12.45 -8.56
CA ASP A 42 -4.67 -11.16 -8.79
C ASP A 42 -4.87 -10.37 -7.48
N ALA A 43 -4.20 -10.77 -6.39
CA ALA A 43 -4.34 -10.15 -5.08
C ALA A 43 -4.06 -8.63 -5.15
N PRO A 44 -5.07 -7.79 -4.91
CA PRO A 44 -4.87 -6.35 -5.06
C PRO A 44 -4.25 -5.70 -3.81
N LEU A 45 -4.13 -6.46 -2.71
CA LEU A 45 -3.41 -6.08 -1.49
C LEU A 45 -2.33 -7.13 -1.18
N LEU A 46 -1.09 -6.66 -1.06
CA LEU A 46 0.09 -7.43 -0.71
C LEU A 46 0.56 -7.05 0.71
N PHE A 47 0.75 -8.02 1.59
CA PHE A 47 1.43 -7.85 2.87
C PHE A 47 2.87 -8.36 2.80
N VAL A 48 3.81 -7.58 3.32
CA VAL A 48 5.23 -7.92 3.39
C VAL A 48 5.73 -7.81 4.82
N GLY A 49 6.07 -8.93 5.46
CA GLY A 49 6.73 -8.99 6.76
C GLY A 49 8.25 -9.07 6.69
N GLU A 50 8.89 -9.36 7.82
CA GLU A 50 10.35 -9.45 7.93
C GLU A 50 10.91 -10.76 7.34
N GLY A 51 10.52 -11.89 7.93
CA GLY A 51 10.99 -13.22 7.59
C GLY A 51 10.17 -14.32 8.29
N PRO A 52 10.35 -15.60 7.91
CA PRO A 52 9.68 -16.72 8.57
C PRO A 52 10.09 -16.87 10.05
N GLY A 53 9.13 -17.19 10.91
CA GLY A 53 9.39 -17.70 12.25
C GLY A 53 9.47 -19.23 12.27
N ALA A 54 9.47 -19.82 13.47
CA ALA A 54 9.60 -21.26 13.65
C ALA A 54 8.43 -22.06 13.03
N GLU A 55 7.19 -21.63 13.27
CA GLU A 55 6.00 -22.30 12.74
C GLU A 55 5.93 -22.15 11.20
N GLU A 56 6.31 -20.97 10.67
CA GLU A 56 6.38 -20.73 9.23
C GLU A 56 7.43 -21.61 8.53
N ASP A 57 8.62 -21.73 9.11
CA ASP A 57 9.72 -22.56 8.59
C ASP A 57 9.35 -24.04 8.56
N GLN A 58 8.65 -24.53 9.59
CA GLN A 58 8.19 -25.91 9.65
C GLN A 58 7.10 -26.20 8.61
N GLN A 59 6.20 -25.25 8.35
CA GLN A 59 5.03 -25.46 7.49
C GLN A 59 5.25 -25.01 6.04
N GLY A 60 6.29 -24.21 5.76
CA GLY A 60 6.51 -23.61 4.44
C GLY A 60 5.48 -22.51 4.09
N ARG A 61 4.76 -21.99 5.08
CA ARG A 61 3.64 -21.05 4.90
C ARG A 61 3.84 -19.76 5.69
N PRO A 62 3.50 -18.59 5.14
CA PRO A 62 3.75 -17.31 5.80
C PRO A 62 2.71 -17.01 6.88
N PHE A 63 3.13 -16.39 7.98
CA PHE A 63 2.22 -15.88 9.02
C PHE A 63 1.20 -16.93 9.49
N VAL A 64 1.68 -18.07 9.97
CA VAL A 64 0.87 -19.15 10.59
C VAL A 64 1.03 -19.21 12.11
N GLY A 65 2.11 -18.64 12.64
CA GLY A 65 2.40 -18.55 14.06
C GLY A 65 1.58 -17.50 14.80
N ALA A 66 1.97 -17.19 16.04
CA ALA A 66 1.24 -16.25 16.89
C ALA A 66 1.02 -14.86 16.24
N ALA A 67 2.04 -14.36 15.54
CA ALA A 67 1.96 -13.10 14.79
C ALA A 67 0.99 -13.21 13.59
N GLY A 68 0.96 -14.37 12.94
CA GLY A 68 0.03 -14.69 11.87
C GLY A 68 -1.42 -14.75 12.31
N ARG A 69 -1.69 -15.44 13.43
CA ARG A 69 -3.03 -15.48 14.04
C ARG A 69 -3.52 -14.08 14.45
N LEU A 70 -2.61 -13.19 14.86
CA LEU A 70 -2.98 -11.78 15.09
C LEU A 70 -3.28 -11.05 13.78
N LEU A 71 -2.48 -11.25 12.72
CA LEU A 71 -2.76 -10.71 11.39
C LEU A 71 -4.15 -11.15 10.89
N ASP A 72 -4.51 -12.42 11.07
CA ASP A 72 -5.83 -12.95 10.70
C ASP A 72 -6.97 -12.24 11.45
N ARG A 73 -6.81 -12.02 12.76
CA ARG A 73 -7.79 -11.25 13.56
C ARG A 73 -7.90 -9.80 13.08
N LEU A 74 -6.78 -9.17 12.74
CA LEU A 74 -6.75 -7.80 12.25
C LEU A 74 -7.44 -7.69 10.88
N LEU A 75 -7.14 -8.60 9.95
CA LEU A 75 -7.84 -8.73 8.66
C LEU A 75 -9.35 -8.92 8.85
N GLY A 76 -9.75 -9.82 9.75
CA GLY A 76 -11.15 -10.04 10.12
C GLY A 76 -11.82 -8.77 10.65
N SER A 77 -11.13 -8.01 11.52
CA SER A 77 -11.65 -6.75 12.08
C SER A 77 -11.96 -5.68 11.03
N ILE A 78 -11.27 -5.71 9.90
CA ILE A 78 -11.49 -4.79 8.79
C ILE A 78 -12.22 -5.43 7.61
N ARG A 79 -12.75 -6.65 7.80
CA ARG A 79 -13.53 -7.40 6.81
C ARG A 79 -12.80 -7.58 5.48
N ILE A 80 -11.49 -7.84 5.54
CA ILE A 80 -10.68 -8.24 4.39
C ILE A 80 -10.40 -9.74 4.55
N PRO A 81 -10.93 -10.61 3.67
CA PRO A 81 -10.63 -12.04 3.74
C PRO A 81 -9.16 -12.33 3.42
N ARG A 82 -8.53 -13.26 4.15
CA ARG A 82 -7.12 -13.63 3.96
C ARG A 82 -6.87 -14.18 2.55
N GLU A 83 -7.82 -14.94 2.03
CA GLU A 83 -7.80 -15.54 0.69
C GLU A 83 -7.88 -14.51 -0.45
N ARG A 84 -8.16 -13.23 -0.15
CA ARG A 84 -8.18 -12.13 -1.13
C ARG A 84 -6.88 -11.33 -1.15
N VAL A 85 -5.91 -11.64 -0.29
CA VAL A 85 -4.65 -10.92 -0.17
C VAL A 85 -3.48 -11.85 -0.43
N PHE A 86 -2.34 -11.29 -0.83
CA PHE A 86 -1.09 -12.03 -0.90
C PHE A 86 -0.24 -11.68 0.31
N ILE A 87 0.33 -12.68 0.98
CA ILE A 87 1.17 -12.49 2.17
C ILE A 87 2.53 -13.11 1.92
N THR A 88 3.58 -12.34 2.15
CA THR A 88 4.97 -12.81 2.09
C THR A 88 5.87 -11.99 3.02
N ASN A 89 7.18 -12.14 2.90
CA ASN A 89 8.17 -11.46 3.75
C ASN A 89 9.20 -10.69 2.92
N THR A 90 10.23 -10.13 3.56
CA THR A 90 11.41 -9.59 2.89
C THR A 90 12.41 -10.71 2.58
N VAL A 91 12.68 -11.59 3.56
CA VAL A 91 13.46 -12.83 3.34
C VAL A 91 12.55 -14.06 3.31
N ARG A 92 12.97 -15.12 2.61
CA ARG A 92 12.18 -16.36 2.39
C ARG A 92 12.59 -17.53 3.28
N CYS A 93 13.61 -17.36 4.10
CA CYS A 93 14.18 -18.39 4.96
C CYS A 93 14.25 -17.84 6.38
N ARG A 94 13.99 -18.68 7.39
CA ARG A 94 14.03 -18.29 8.80
C ARG A 94 15.46 -17.91 9.22
N PRO A 95 15.69 -16.70 9.75
CA PRO A 95 16.96 -16.37 10.37
C PRO A 95 17.22 -17.18 11.65
N PRO A 96 18.47 -17.58 11.93
CA PRO A 96 18.83 -18.31 13.15
C PRO A 96 18.33 -17.60 14.41
N GLY A 97 17.63 -18.32 15.29
CA GLY A 97 17.09 -17.73 16.52
C GLY A 97 16.02 -16.64 16.31
N ASN A 98 15.42 -16.54 15.11
CA ASN A 98 14.51 -15.45 14.72
C ASN A 98 15.15 -14.05 14.88
N ARG A 99 16.47 -13.94 14.68
CA ARG A 99 17.13 -12.65 14.60
C ARG A 99 16.61 -11.84 13.41
N GLU A 100 16.82 -10.53 13.43
CA GLU A 100 16.60 -9.73 12.23
C GLU A 100 17.53 -10.20 11.10
N PRO A 101 17.04 -10.30 9.84
CA PRO A 101 17.90 -10.64 8.71
C PRO A 101 18.95 -9.55 8.46
N HIS A 102 20.16 -9.96 8.09
CA HIS A 102 21.22 -9.02 7.75
C HIS A 102 20.93 -8.32 6.41
N PRO A 103 21.47 -7.10 6.20
CA PRO A 103 21.28 -6.36 4.94
C PRO A 103 21.60 -7.17 3.69
N ASP A 104 22.68 -7.96 3.70
CA ASP A 104 23.06 -8.79 2.55
C ASP A 104 22.09 -9.95 2.32
N GLU A 105 21.49 -10.49 3.37
CA GLU A 105 20.46 -11.54 3.28
C GLU A 105 19.16 -10.97 2.67
N VAL A 106 18.80 -9.75 3.07
CA VAL A 106 17.69 -8.99 2.47
C VAL A 106 17.97 -8.71 1.00
N ALA A 107 19.14 -8.15 0.66
CA ALA A 107 19.52 -7.80 -0.70
C ALA A 107 19.53 -9.03 -1.63
N ALA A 108 20.03 -10.18 -1.16
CA ALA A 108 20.04 -11.42 -1.92
C ALA A 108 18.63 -11.99 -2.20
N CYS A 109 17.66 -11.71 -1.32
CA CYS A 109 16.30 -12.24 -1.41
C CYS A 109 15.31 -11.30 -2.11
N LEU A 110 15.54 -9.99 -2.05
CA LEU A 110 14.67 -8.95 -2.60
C LEU A 110 14.28 -9.13 -4.08
N PRO A 111 15.15 -9.65 -4.99
CA PRO A 111 14.78 -9.90 -6.38
C PRO A 111 13.56 -10.82 -6.55
N TYR A 112 13.33 -11.75 -5.63
CA TYR A 112 12.11 -12.59 -5.66
C TYR A 112 10.87 -11.77 -5.35
N LEU A 113 10.92 -10.89 -4.36
CA LEU A 113 9.80 -10.03 -4.00
C LEU A 113 9.46 -9.06 -5.14
N VAL A 114 10.48 -8.48 -5.79
CA VAL A 114 10.30 -7.63 -6.97
C VAL A 114 9.58 -8.39 -8.09
N ARG A 115 10.03 -9.62 -8.41
CA ARG A 115 9.38 -10.47 -9.41
C ARG A 115 7.95 -10.84 -9.02
N GLN A 116 7.69 -11.17 -7.75
CA GLN A 116 6.32 -11.43 -7.26
C GLN A 116 5.44 -10.20 -7.43
N MET A 117 5.93 -9.00 -7.09
CA MET A 117 5.20 -7.75 -7.28
C MET A 117 4.94 -7.43 -8.76
N SER A 118 5.85 -7.75 -9.67
CA SER A 118 5.65 -7.60 -11.12
C SER A 118 4.52 -8.49 -11.65
N VAL A 119 4.36 -9.69 -11.11
CA VAL A 119 3.25 -10.60 -11.48
C VAL A 119 1.94 -10.14 -10.83
N LEU A 120 1.96 -9.92 -9.51
CA LEU A 120 0.78 -9.56 -8.72
C LEU A 120 0.21 -8.19 -9.10
N ARG A 121 1.07 -7.23 -9.44
CA ARG A 121 0.72 -5.81 -9.67
C ARG A 121 -0.23 -5.26 -8.58
N PRO A 122 0.13 -5.39 -7.28
CA PRO A 122 -0.76 -5.02 -6.19
C PRO A 122 -1.05 -3.52 -6.23
N ARG A 123 -2.30 -3.15 -5.93
CA ARG A 123 -2.71 -1.75 -5.82
C ARG A 123 -2.30 -1.14 -4.47
N VAL A 124 -2.23 -1.97 -3.43
CA VAL A 124 -1.76 -1.60 -2.09
C VAL A 124 -0.72 -2.61 -1.60
N VAL A 125 0.38 -2.11 -1.06
CA VAL A 125 1.45 -2.88 -0.41
C VAL A 125 1.55 -2.45 1.05
N CYS A 126 1.18 -3.34 1.96
CA CYS A 126 1.26 -3.12 3.40
C CYS A 126 2.54 -3.73 3.98
N LEU A 127 3.42 -2.88 4.49
CA LEU A 127 4.71 -3.24 5.06
C LEU A 127 4.56 -3.43 6.57
N LEU A 128 4.83 -4.65 7.05
CA LEU A 128 4.72 -5.03 8.44
C LEU A 128 6.11 -4.96 9.08
N GLY A 129 6.39 -3.89 9.82
CA GLY A 129 7.63 -3.71 10.56
C GLY A 129 8.72 -2.94 9.83
N ALA A 130 9.81 -2.69 10.55
CA ALA A 130 10.89 -1.81 10.11
C ALA A 130 11.73 -2.42 8.98
N THR A 131 11.98 -3.73 9.02
CA THR A 131 12.78 -4.40 7.99
C THR A 131 12.10 -4.36 6.62
N ALA A 132 10.80 -4.67 6.54
CA ALA A 132 10.02 -4.55 5.29
C ALA A 132 9.95 -3.09 4.81
N THR A 133 9.77 -2.16 5.74
CA THR A 133 9.76 -0.72 5.44
C THR A 133 11.09 -0.28 4.82
N ARG A 134 12.23 -0.60 5.44
CA ARG A 134 13.54 -0.21 4.93
C ARG A 134 13.90 -0.88 3.61
N ALA A 135 13.53 -2.15 3.45
CA ALA A 135 13.83 -2.90 2.23
C ALA A 135 13.13 -2.35 0.98
N LEU A 136 11.95 -1.75 1.13
CA LEU A 136 11.12 -1.32 0.00
C LEU A 136 10.94 0.19 -0.13
N LEU A 137 11.07 0.95 0.96
CA LEU A 137 10.94 2.42 0.94
C LEU A 137 12.28 3.15 1.14
N GLY A 138 13.38 2.43 1.43
CA GLY A 138 14.71 3.01 1.62
C GLY A 138 15.29 2.76 3.01
N SER A 139 16.62 2.56 3.08
CA SER A 139 17.33 2.18 4.31
C SER A 139 17.30 3.24 5.42
N ASP A 140 17.10 4.50 5.06
CA ASP A 140 17.01 5.66 5.95
C ASP A 140 15.64 5.80 6.63
N GLN A 141 14.63 5.04 6.16
CA GLN A 141 13.26 5.14 6.67
C GLN A 141 13.14 4.65 8.11
N LYS A 142 12.55 5.50 8.97
CA LYS A 142 12.21 5.15 10.35
C LYS A 142 10.73 4.82 10.46
N LEU A 143 10.41 3.59 10.88
CA LEU A 143 9.03 3.11 10.94
C LEU A 143 8.08 4.04 11.71
N ASN A 144 8.53 4.60 12.84
CA ASN A 144 7.72 5.50 13.65
C ASN A 144 7.34 6.81 12.94
N GLN A 145 8.11 7.24 11.93
CA GLN A 145 7.85 8.45 11.14
C GLN A 145 6.88 8.17 9.99
N VAL A 146 6.94 6.99 9.38
CA VAL A 146 6.15 6.64 8.18
C VAL A 146 4.90 5.82 8.46
N ARG A 147 4.80 5.16 9.62
CA ARG A 147 3.67 4.26 9.89
C ARG A 147 2.32 4.97 9.89
N GLY A 148 1.29 4.27 9.42
CA GLY A 148 -0.08 4.80 9.36
C GLY A 148 -0.31 5.87 8.30
N ARG A 149 0.71 6.18 7.50
CA ARG A 149 0.65 7.08 6.34
C ARG A 149 0.62 6.25 5.05
N ALA A 150 -0.12 6.73 4.06
CA ALA A 150 -0.16 6.14 2.74
C ALA A 150 0.69 7.00 1.79
N LEU A 151 1.66 6.37 1.14
CA LEU A 151 2.48 6.96 0.09
C LEU A 151 2.06 6.36 -1.24
N ARG A 152 1.79 7.18 -2.26
CA ARG A 152 1.53 6.68 -3.60
C ARG A 152 2.76 6.83 -4.48
N GLU A 153 3.22 5.75 -5.07
CA GLU A 153 4.41 5.75 -5.94
C GLU A 153 4.35 4.56 -6.90
N GLY A 154 4.78 4.74 -8.15
CA GLY A 154 4.81 3.65 -9.13
C GLY A 154 3.43 3.03 -9.40
N GLY A 155 2.37 3.83 -9.34
CA GLY A 155 0.99 3.40 -9.57
C GLY A 155 0.35 2.57 -8.45
N ARG A 156 1.00 2.45 -7.29
CA ARG A 156 0.48 1.70 -6.12
C ARG A 156 0.63 2.49 -4.84
N TRP A 157 -0.12 2.07 -3.82
CA TRP A 157 -0.01 2.60 -2.48
C TRP A 157 0.94 1.77 -1.63
N TRP A 158 1.74 2.46 -0.84
CA TRP A 158 2.62 1.91 0.17
C TRP A 158 2.10 2.33 1.54
N PHE A 159 1.94 1.36 2.43
CA PHE A 159 1.41 1.60 3.77
C PHE A 159 2.23 0.83 4.81
N ALA A 160 2.98 1.53 5.65
CA ALA A 160 3.78 0.90 6.70
C ALA A 160 3.01 0.83 8.03
N THR A 161 3.21 -0.25 8.78
CA THR A 161 2.69 -0.39 10.16
C THR A 161 3.60 -1.29 11.01
N TYR A 162 3.27 -1.44 12.29
CA TYR A 162 4.01 -2.32 13.19
C TYR A 162 3.88 -3.79 12.76
N HIS A 163 4.95 -4.56 12.96
CA HIS A 163 4.87 -6.00 12.78
C HIS A 163 3.96 -6.62 13.86
N PRO A 164 3.05 -7.54 13.54
CA PRO A 164 2.16 -8.16 14.52
C PRO A 164 2.89 -8.78 15.73
N ALA A 165 4.08 -9.34 15.53
CA ALA A 165 4.91 -9.88 16.61
C ALA A 165 5.28 -8.84 17.70
N ALA A 166 5.45 -7.56 17.33
CA ALA A 166 5.74 -6.49 18.30
C ALA A 166 4.50 -6.14 19.14
N ALA A 167 3.31 -6.16 18.52
CA ALA A 167 2.05 -5.91 19.20
C ALA A 167 1.67 -7.00 20.22
N LEU A 168 2.14 -8.24 20.05
CA LEU A 168 1.90 -9.31 21.02
C LEU A 168 2.53 -9.04 22.41
N ARG A 169 3.55 -8.18 22.47
CA ARG A 169 4.29 -7.88 23.70
C ARG A 169 3.94 -6.51 24.30
N SER A 170 3.10 -5.72 23.65
CA SER A 170 2.80 -4.35 24.09
C SER A 170 1.38 -3.93 23.71
N ALA A 171 0.58 -3.57 24.72
CA ALA A 171 -0.78 -3.09 24.54
C ALA A 171 -0.83 -1.77 23.75
N SER A 172 0.13 -0.86 23.96
CA SER A 172 0.18 0.39 23.21
C SER A 172 0.45 0.16 21.72
N LEU A 173 1.36 -0.77 21.39
CA LEU A 173 1.63 -1.17 20.01
C LEU A 173 0.45 -1.91 19.39
N ALA A 174 -0.26 -2.75 20.16
CA ALA A 174 -1.47 -3.41 19.69
C ALA A 174 -2.57 -2.41 19.33
N ASN A 175 -2.81 -1.40 20.17
CA ASN A 175 -3.78 -0.33 19.89
C ASN A 175 -3.39 0.48 18.65
N ALA A 176 -2.10 0.81 18.52
CA ALA A 176 -1.58 1.54 17.38
C ALA A 176 -1.70 0.73 16.07
N LEU A 177 -1.43 -0.57 16.13
CA LEU A 177 -1.58 -1.50 15.00
C LEU A 177 -3.05 -1.65 14.58
N GLN A 178 -3.97 -1.77 15.53
CA GLN A 178 -5.41 -1.80 15.23
C GLN A 178 -5.87 -0.52 14.53
N GLU A 179 -5.40 0.65 14.99
CA GLU A 179 -5.71 1.92 14.35
C GLU A 179 -5.14 2.00 12.93
N ASP A 180 -3.92 1.51 12.70
CA ASP A 180 -3.35 1.44 11.35
C ASP A 180 -4.15 0.52 10.43
N PHE A 181 -4.68 -0.61 10.92
CA PHE A 181 -5.55 -1.47 10.11
C PHE A 181 -6.85 -0.77 9.74
N ARG A 182 -7.45 0.04 10.63
CA ARG A 182 -8.61 0.89 10.28
C ARG A 182 -8.26 1.90 9.19
N ARG A 183 -7.05 2.45 9.19
CA ARG A 183 -6.56 3.36 8.15
C ARG A 183 -6.30 2.64 6.83
N LEU A 184 -5.67 1.46 6.87
CA LEU A 184 -5.48 0.58 5.73
C LEU A 184 -6.82 0.26 5.08
N ARG A 185 -7.86 -0.01 5.88
CA ARG A 185 -9.20 -0.26 5.35
C ARG A 185 -9.74 0.91 4.53
N ARG A 186 -9.59 2.14 5.02
CA ARG A 186 -10.02 3.35 4.29
C ARG A 186 -9.25 3.50 2.97
N LEU A 187 -7.94 3.26 2.99
CA LEU A 187 -7.10 3.30 1.79
C LEU A 187 -7.56 2.28 0.75
N VAL A 188 -7.79 1.06 1.21
CA VAL A 188 -8.32 -0.04 0.41
C VAL A 188 -9.69 0.32 -0.21
N ASP A 189 -10.58 0.94 0.57
CA ASP A 189 -11.90 1.38 0.08
C ASP A 189 -11.81 2.45 -1.01
N VAL A 190 -10.86 3.38 -0.88
CA VAL A 190 -10.56 4.41 -1.91
C VAL A 190 -10.02 3.77 -3.20
N GLU A 191 -9.11 2.80 -3.06
CA GLU A 191 -8.44 2.19 -4.21
C GLU A 191 -9.31 1.17 -4.95
N TRP A 192 -10.10 0.38 -4.23
CA TRP A 192 -11.02 -0.58 -4.82
C TRP A 192 -12.32 0.03 -5.30
N GLY A 193 -12.72 1.21 -4.78
CA GLY A 193 -13.97 1.86 -5.17
C GLY A 193 -15.12 0.87 -5.11
N THR A 194 -15.54 0.47 -3.91
CA THR A 194 -16.33 -0.77 -3.77
C THR A 194 -17.55 -0.83 -4.70
N ASP A 195 -17.69 -1.93 -5.42
CA ASP A 195 -18.91 -2.26 -6.19
C ASP A 195 -20.10 -2.66 -5.30
N ASP A 196 -19.94 -2.68 -3.97
CA ASP A 196 -20.97 -2.99 -2.97
C ASP A 196 -21.31 -1.76 -2.10
N PRO A 197 -22.26 -0.91 -2.54
CA PRO A 197 -22.70 0.27 -1.80
C PRO A 197 -23.21 -0.03 -0.38
N ALA A 198 -23.67 -1.25 -0.10
CA ALA A 198 -24.21 -1.63 1.21
C ALA A 198 -23.11 -1.80 2.29
N ARG A 199 -21.84 -1.93 1.90
CA ARG A 199 -20.69 -1.92 2.83
C ARG A 199 -20.31 -0.53 3.31
N TRP A 200 -20.72 0.52 2.61
CA TRP A 200 -20.56 1.88 3.07
C TRP A 200 -21.76 2.23 3.94
N LYS A 201 -21.52 2.52 5.22
CA LYS A 201 -22.51 3.30 5.96
C LYS A 201 -22.73 4.61 5.17
N PRO A 202 -23.97 5.08 4.98
CA PRO A 202 -24.21 6.40 4.41
C PRO A 202 -23.31 7.44 5.12
N GLY A 203 -22.48 8.14 4.34
CA GLY A 203 -21.52 9.13 4.86
C GLY A 203 -20.14 8.60 5.28
N ALA A 204 -19.78 7.34 5.09
CA ALA A 204 -18.43 6.85 5.38
C ALA A 204 -17.36 7.51 4.48
N LEU A 205 -17.65 7.77 3.21
CA LEU A 205 -16.83 8.63 2.34
C LEU A 205 -16.77 10.08 2.86
N HIS A 206 -17.93 10.67 3.20
CA HIS A 206 -18.02 12.02 3.80
C HIS A 206 -17.33 12.15 5.18
N LYS A 207 -16.97 11.03 5.82
CA LYS A 207 -16.19 11.01 7.07
C LYS A 207 -14.68 10.78 6.82
N ILE A 208 -14.31 10.15 5.70
CA ILE A 208 -12.92 10.01 5.24
C ILE A 208 -12.41 11.36 4.70
N PHE A 209 -13.31 12.11 4.08
CA PHE A 209 -13.14 13.47 3.61
C PHE A 209 -14.10 14.34 4.44
N ALA A 210 -13.69 14.85 5.61
CA ALA A 210 -14.55 15.70 6.43
C ALA A 210 -14.85 17.03 5.70
N ASP A 211 -15.89 16.97 4.88
CA ASP A 211 -16.43 17.95 3.95
C ASP A 211 -15.58 19.20 3.65
N PRO A 212 -14.66 19.08 2.68
CA PRO A 212 -14.32 20.20 1.82
C PRO A 212 -14.95 20.03 0.44
N GLN A 213 -15.69 21.06 0.03
CA GLN A 213 -16.20 21.17 -1.34
C GLN A 213 -15.06 21.65 -2.24
N PRO A 214 -14.52 20.83 -3.14
CA PRO A 214 -13.62 21.33 -4.18
C PRO A 214 -14.36 22.36 -5.03
N THR A 215 -13.65 23.39 -5.47
CA THR A 215 -14.19 24.33 -6.45
C THR A 215 -14.41 23.60 -7.78
N GLU A 216 -15.40 24.04 -8.56
CA GLU A 216 -15.57 23.51 -9.90
C GLU A 216 -14.28 23.69 -10.73
N PRO A 217 -13.82 22.66 -11.47
CA PRO A 217 -12.62 22.78 -12.30
C PRO A 217 -12.80 23.89 -13.34
N VAL A 218 -11.90 24.86 -13.37
CA VAL A 218 -11.92 25.95 -14.34
C VAL A 218 -10.94 25.64 -15.46
N VAL A 219 -11.38 25.68 -16.71
CA VAL A 219 -10.48 25.58 -17.87
C VAL A 219 -9.63 26.84 -17.93
N VAL A 220 -8.31 26.68 -17.90
CA VAL A 220 -7.35 27.79 -17.88
C VAL A 220 -6.41 27.81 -19.09
N SER A 221 -6.51 26.83 -19.99
CA SER A 221 -5.77 26.80 -21.26
C SER A 221 -6.61 26.20 -22.39
N GLU A 222 -6.32 26.60 -23.63
CA GLU A 222 -6.93 26.02 -24.84
C GLU A 222 -6.58 24.53 -25.03
N ALA A 223 -5.49 24.07 -24.42
CA ALA A 223 -5.08 22.66 -24.38
C ALA A 223 -5.90 21.81 -23.36
N GLY A 224 -6.93 22.40 -22.73
CA GLY A 224 -7.79 21.70 -21.79
C GLY A 224 -7.21 21.55 -20.37
N THR A 225 -6.17 22.32 -20.02
CA THR A 225 -5.66 22.34 -18.65
C THR A 225 -6.72 22.90 -17.72
N LEU A 226 -6.99 22.16 -16.64
CA LEU A 226 -7.95 22.50 -15.61
C LEU A 226 -7.22 22.97 -14.36
N ARG A 227 -7.68 24.08 -13.78
CA ARG A 227 -7.30 24.47 -12.43
C ARG A 227 -8.41 24.06 -11.48
N VAL A 228 -8.07 23.24 -10.50
CA VAL A 228 -8.98 22.87 -9.41
C VAL A 228 -8.36 23.31 -8.09
N SER A 229 -9.18 23.88 -7.21
CA SER A 229 -8.77 24.21 -5.85
C SER A 229 -9.62 23.44 -4.88
N TRP A 230 -9.01 22.95 -3.81
CA TRP A 230 -9.66 22.10 -2.84
C TRP A 230 -9.24 22.54 -1.45
N GLU A 231 -10.22 22.77 -0.58
CA GLU A 231 -9.94 22.92 0.84
C GLU A 231 -9.50 21.53 1.38
N VAL A 232 -8.37 21.41 2.06
CA VAL A 232 -7.85 20.14 2.60
C VAL A 232 -8.36 19.91 4.02
N ARG A 233 -9.47 20.55 4.38
CA ARG A 233 -10.13 20.29 5.67
C ARG A 233 -10.77 18.92 5.61
N GLY A 234 -10.49 18.08 6.61
CA GLY A 234 -11.08 16.75 6.67
C GLY A 234 -10.48 15.67 5.79
N VAL A 235 -9.48 15.94 4.95
CA VAL A 235 -8.69 14.87 4.34
C VAL A 235 -7.92 14.17 5.46
N HIS A 236 -8.19 12.87 5.63
CA HIS A 236 -7.56 12.08 6.68
C HIS A 236 -6.02 12.18 6.57
N PRO A 237 -5.28 12.39 7.68
CA PRO A 237 -3.82 12.55 7.66
C PRO A 237 -3.06 11.46 6.91
N THR A 238 -3.61 10.25 6.84
CA THR A 238 -3.05 9.14 6.04
C THR A 238 -2.89 9.47 4.55
N PHE A 239 -3.72 10.36 3.98
CA PHE A 239 -3.67 10.74 2.58
C PHE A 239 -3.05 12.12 2.35
N ARG A 240 -2.43 12.73 3.37
CA ARG A 240 -1.81 14.05 3.28
C ARG A 240 -0.34 13.95 2.83
N THR A 241 -0.10 13.25 1.74
CA THR A 241 1.18 13.28 1.01
C THR A 241 0.94 13.88 -0.37
N GLU A 242 1.95 14.51 -0.97
CA GLU A 242 1.80 15.17 -2.28
C GLU A 242 1.21 14.23 -3.33
N SER A 243 1.75 13.01 -3.43
CA SER A 243 1.30 12.01 -4.38
C SER A 243 -0.09 11.43 -4.09
N ALA A 244 -0.44 11.30 -2.80
CA ALA A 244 -1.77 10.86 -2.39
C ALA A 244 -2.84 11.89 -2.76
N LEU A 245 -2.56 13.16 -2.47
CA LEU A 245 -3.44 14.27 -2.76
C LEU A 245 -3.60 14.44 -4.28
N ALA A 246 -2.51 14.38 -5.04
CA ALA A 246 -2.53 14.40 -6.51
C ALA A 246 -3.49 13.34 -7.10
N GLU A 247 -3.43 12.10 -6.62
CA GLU A 247 -4.32 11.04 -7.10
C GLU A 247 -5.79 11.27 -6.71
N LEU A 248 -6.05 11.71 -5.47
CA LEU A 248 -7.41 11.99 -5.03
C LEU A 248 -8.07 13.04 -5.93
N LEU A 249 -7.33 14.10 -6.28
CA LEU A 249 -7.80 15.14 -7.19
C LEU A 249 -8.01 14.62 -8.60
N ARG A 250 -7.06 13.84 -9.13
CA ARG A 250 -7.19 13.21 -10.44
C ARG A 250 -8.49 12.40 -10.53
N ARG A 251 -8.78 11.57 -9.53
CA ARG A 251 -10.02 10.78 -9.47
C ARG A 251 -11.26 11.67 -9.33
N PHE A 252 -11.19 12.74 -8.54
CA PHE A 252 -12.28 13.70 -8.40
C PHE A 252 -12.62 14.35 -9.75
N VAL A 253 -11.63 14.91 -10.46
CA VAL A 253 -11.81 15.55 -11.76
C VAL A 253 -12.36 14.56 -12.79
N LEU A 254 -11.84 13.32 -12.81
CA LEU A 254 -12.37 12.25 -13.67
C LEU A 254 -13.82 11.90 -13.36
N ARG A 255 -14.22 11.91 -12.07
CA ARG A 255 -15.58 11.57 -11.64
C ARG A 255 -16.60 12.66 -11.94
N GLN A 256 -16.22 13.94 -11.78
CA GLN A 256 -17.08 15.08 -12.13
C GLN A 256 -17.39 15.14 -13.63
N ARG A 257 -16.43 14.74 -14.46
CA ARG A 257 -16.59 14.71 -15.93
C ARG A 257 -17.37 13.53 -16.49
N ARG A 258 -18.11 12.73 -15.68
CA ARG A 258 -18.94 11.57 -16.08
C ARG A 258 -18.73 11.15 -17.56
N ALA A 259 -17.59 10.50 -17.81
CA ALA A 259 -17.22 9.87 -19.07
C ALA A 259 -17.05 10.78 -20.32
N GLU A 260 -15.85 11.35 -20.49
CA GLU A 260 -15.17 11.25 -21.79
C GLU A 260 -14.33 9.96 -21.73
N ALA A 261 -14.89 8.86 -22.21
CA ALA A 261 -14.23 7.56 -22.19
C ALA A 261 -12.92 7.64 -23.01
N GLY A 262 -11.76 7.54 -22.35
CA GLY A 262 -10.45 7.46 -22.99
C GLY A 262 -9.47 8.59 -22.67
N VAL A 263 -9.87 9.66 -21.97
CA VAL A 263 -8.95 10.76 -21.61
C VAL A 263 -8.16 10.41 -20.35
N VAL A 264 -6.84 10.31 -20.49
CA VAL A 264 -5.91 10.22 -19.35
C VAL A 264 -5.58 11.63 -18.89
N LEU A 265 -5.87 11.94 -17.63
CA LEU A 265 -5.50 13.20 -17.00
C LEU A 265 -4.28 13.01 -16.10
N GLU A 266 -3.39 14.01 -16.08
CA GLU A 266 -2.22 14.08 -15.20
C GLU A 266 -2.21 15.39 -14.42
N VAL A 267 -1.83 15.32 -13.14
CA VAL A 267 -1.61 16.51 -12.31
C VAL A 267 -0.23 17.05 -12.65
N VAL A 268 -0.17 18.12 -13.44
CA VAL A 268 1.09 18.74 -13.91
C VAL A 268 1.68 19.71 -12.89
N LYS A 269 0.85 20.21 -11.98
CA LYS A 269 1.29 21.08 -10.89
C LYS A 269 0.42 20.84 -9.67
N LEU A 270 1.05 20.72 -8.51
CA LEU A 270 0.38 20.69 -7.21
C LEU A 270 1.00 21.75 -6.31
N GLN A 271 0.17 22.60 -5.72
CA GLN A 271 0.59 23.57 -4.72
C GLN A 271 -0.31 23.43 -3.50
N ILE A 272 0.31 23.41 -2.32
CA ILE A 272 -0.38 23.22 -1.05
C ILE A 272 -0.11 24.43 -0.20
N THR A 273 -1.16 25.01 0.38
CA THR A 273 -1.05 26.24 1.15
C THR A 273 -1.79 26.18 2.48
N ASP A 274 -1.36 27.04 3.40
CA ASP A 274 -2.11 27.36 4.61
C ASP A 274 -3.30 28.30 4.31
N ALA A 275 -4.01 28.70 5.37
CA ALA A 275 -5.21 29.54 5.23
C ALA A 275 -4.89 30.97 4.77
N SER A 276 -3.61 31.37 4.82
CA SER A 276 -3.10 32.65 4.34
C SER A 276 -2.55 32.58 2.91
N GLY A 277 -2.61 31.41 2.27
CA GLY A 277 -2.08 31.19 0.92
C GLY A 277 -0.56 30.95 0.88
N ARG A 278 0.10 30.76 2.02
CA ARG A 278 1.54 30.47 2.05
C ARG A 278 1.79 28.99 1.74
N PRO A 279 2.79 28.66 0.91
CA PRO A 279 3.16 27.28 0.65
C PRO A 279 3.52 26.54 1.95
N VAL A 280 2.93 25.37 2.16
CA VAL A 280 3.26 24.48 3.26
C VAL A 280 3.42 23.04 2.75
N PRO A 281 4.21 22.20 3.43
CA PRO A 281 4.27 20.78 3.11
C PRO A 281 2.87 20.11 3.22
N PRO A 282 2.56 19.10 2.38
CA PRO A 282 1.30 18.34 2.44
C PRO A 282 0.96 17.82 3.84
N GLU A 283 1.98 17.40 4.57
CA GLU A 283 1.89 16.77 5.88
C GLU A 283 1.69 17.79 7.01
N SER A 284 1.82 19.08 6.70
CA SER A 284 1.67 20.16 7.68
C SER A 284 0.27 20.12 8.30
N PRO A 285 0.14 20.28 9.63
CA PRO A 285 -1.17 20.46 10.25
C PRO A 285 -1.88 21.72 9.74
N ASP A 286 -1.11 22.72 9.29
CA ASP A 286 -1.59 24.00 8.76
C ASP A 286 -2.01 23.92 7.27
N CYS A 287 -1.86 22.75 6.64
CA CYS A 287 -2.37 22.50 5.30
C CYS A 287 -3.89 22.67 5.28
N THR A 288 -4.37 23.67 4.54
CA THR A 288 -5.80 23.98 4.45
C THR A 288 -6.30 24.10 3.02
N HIS A 289 -5.44 24.37 2.04
CA HIS A 289 -5.83 24.47 0.65
C HIS A 289 -4.83 23.74 -0.24
N LEU A 290 -5.35 23.25 -1.34
CA LEU A 290 -4.60 22.57 -2.36
C LEU A 290 -5.07 23.09 -3.71
N HIS A 291 -4.12 23.33 -4.59
CA HIS A 291 -4.32 23.84 -5.93
C HIS A 291 -3.64 22.89 -6.90
N ALA A 292 -4.41 22.33 -7.82
CA ALA A 292 -3.90 21.44 -8.86
C ALA A 292 -4.14 22.04 -10.23
N GLU A 293 -3.13 21.93 -11.10
CA GLU A 293 -3.30 22.04 -12.54
C GLU A 293 -3.28 20.63 -13.12
N VAL A 294 -4.34 20.27 -13.83
CA VAL A 294 -4.56 18.94 -14.39
C VAL A 294 -4.66 19.08 -15.90
N SER A 295 -3.81 18.40 -16.64
CA SER A 295 -3.80 18.46 -18.10
C SER A 295 -4.14 17.09 -18.70
N PRO A 296 -4.80 17.05 -19.87
CA PRO A 296 -4.86 15.85 -20.69
C PRO A 296 -3.44 15.40 -21.04
N VAL A 297 -3.15 14.12 -20.86
CA VAL A 297 -1.97 13.50 -21.44
C VAL A 297 -2.25 13.39 -22.93
N GLY A 298 -1.57 14.20 -23.73
CA GLY A 298 -1.62 14.06 -25.19
C GLY A 298 -1.24 12.62 -25.54
N SER A 299 -2.06 11.96 -26.37
CA SER A 299 -1.62 10.76 -27.07
C SER A 299 -0.45 11.20 -27.95
N GLY A 300 0.78 11.04 -27.43
CA GLY A 300 1.98 11.24 -28.24
C GLY A 300 1.86 10.36 -29.48
N GLU A 301 1.94 11.01 -30.64
CA GLU A 301 2.26 10.35 -31.90
C GLU A 301 3.61 9.60 -31.80
#